data_AF-A0A8R2NST8-F1
#
_entry.id   AF-A0A8R2NST8-F1
#
_cell.length_a   1.000
_cell.length_b   1.000
_cell.length_c   1.000
_cell.angle_alpha   90.00
_cell.angle_beta   90.00
_cell.angle_gamma   90.00
#
_symmetry.space_group_name_H-M   'P 1'
#
loop_
_entity.id
_entity.type
_entity.pdbx_description
1 polymer ?
#
loop_
_entity_poly.entity_id
_entity_poly.type
_entity_poly.pdbx_seq_one_letter_code
_entity_poly.pdbx_strand_id
1 'polypeptide(L)'
;MVMATSYFHLINFGRRFCTLNRLWKLLPSGIVALPGGWSSSELTVVMECIRLLHAELSELLRLFSLGYGPVILIYFTFTFIHALVDIFLIIVFDNSSVKLGILSFVFYIQYIMSTLSILCITSWVIKKKKKIISYLRLTRISELPTETKLQVKIFMSQISVYEPNELTAFGFFNLNLNLFMSDITSYQR
;
A
#
# COMPACT_ATOMS: atom_id res chain seq x y z
N MET A 1 1.48 17.15 -11.28
CA MET A 1 2.79 16.46 -11.29
C MET A 1 2.96 15.53 -10.08
N VAL A 2 2.85 16.05 -8.84
CA VAL A 2 2.97 15.28 -7.58
C VAL A 2 2.09 14.02 -7.55
N MET A 3 0.82 14.14 -7.94
CA MET A 3 -0.12 13.00 -7.93
C MET A 3 0.29 11.92 -8.92
N ALA A 4 0.75 12.31 -10.12
CA ALA A 4 1.19 11.37 -11.15
C ALA A 4 2.47 10.62 -10.72
N THR A 5 3.44 11.32 -10.11
CA THR A 5 4.66 10.68 -9.60
C THR A 5 4.36 9.75 -8.43
N SER A 6 3.51 10.19 -7.49
CA SER A 6 3.09 9.37 -6.34
C SER A 6 2.41 8.09 -6.81
N TYR A 7 1.48 8.24 -7.76
CA TYR A 7 0.76 7.13 -8.37
C TYR A 7 1.70 6.15 -9.09
N PHE A 8 2.64 6.66 -9.89
CA PHE A 8 3.64 5.84 -10.58
C PHE A 8 4.49 5.02 -9.61
N HIS A 9 5.01 5.65 -8.55
CA HIS A 9 5.80 4.98 -7.53
C HIS A 9 4.98 3.91 -6.80
N LEU A 10 3.74 4.21 -6.41
CA LEU A 10 2.84 3.26 -5.75
C LEU A 10 2.51 2.05 -6.64
N ILE A 11 2.23 2.27 -7.94
CA ILE A 11 2.08 1.16 -8.90
C ILE A 11 3.33 0.29 -8.92
N ASN A 12 4.50 0.90 -9.04
CA ASN A 12 5.76 0.17 -9.11
C ASN A 12 5.98 -0.67 -7.85
N PHE A 13 5.74 -0.10 -6.67
CA PHE A 13 5.79 -0.84 -5.40
C PHE A 13 4.83 -2.03 -5.39
N GLY A 14 3.57 -1.82 -5.73
CA GLY A 14 2.59 -2.91 -5.68
C GLY A 14 2.85 -3.99 -6.72
N ARG A 15 3.41 -3.65 -7.90
CA ARG A 15 3.89 -4.65 -8.87
C ARG A 15 5.04 -5.48 -8.32
N ARG A 16 6.02 -4.86 -7.65
CA ARG A 16 7.14 -5.57 -7.00
C ARG A 16 6.65 -6.49 -5.89
N PHE A 17 5.74 -6.03 -5.04
CA PHE A 17 5.10 -6.89 -4.03
C PHE A 17 4.28 -8.03 -4.69
N CYS A 18 3.63 -7.81 -5.83
CA CYS A 18 2.98 -8.89 -6.58
C CYS A 18 3.98 -9.94 -7.07
N THR A 19 5.13 -9.50 -7.62
CA THR A 19 6.20 -10.41 -8.05
C THR A 19 6.74 -11.22 -6.88
N LEU A 20 7.00 -10.57 -5.74
CA LEU A 20 7.43 -11.25 -4.51
C LEU A 20 6.42 -12.31 -4.05
N ASN A 21 5.12 -11.97 -4.05
CA ASN A 21 4.06 -12.92 -3.72
C ASN A 21 3.98 -14.09 -4.72
N ARG A 22 4.31 -13.86 -5.99
CA ARG A 22 4.38 -14.91 -7.00
C ARG A 22 5.57 -15.83 -6.76
N LEU A 23 6.73 -15.27 -6.42
CA LEU A 23 7.91 -16.06 -6.04
C LEU A 23 7.60 -16.96 -4.84
N TRP A 24 6.91 -16.43 -3.82
CA TRP A 24 6.47 -17.24 -2.69
C TRP A 24 5.61 -18.43 -3.12
N LYS A 25 4.64 -18.22 -4.02
CA LYS A 25 3.76 -19.29 -4.49
C LYS A 25 4.46 -20.38 -5.30
N LEU A 26 5.64 -20.10 -5.86
CA LEU A 26 6.44 -21.08 -6.58
C LEU A 26 7.22 -21.99 -5.64
N LEU A 27 7.30 -21.65 -4.34
CA LEU A 27 7.87 -22.54 -3.35
C LEU A 27 6.99 -23.79 -3.22
N PRO A 28 7.60 -24.99 -3.13
CA PRO A 28 6.85 -26.23 -2.97
C PRO A 28 5.95 -26.15 -1.73
N SER A 29 4.71 -26.63 -1.86
CA SER A 29 3.75 -26.69 -0.76
C SER A 29 4.32 -27.52 0.38
N GLY A 30 4.55 -26.87 1.52
CA GLY A 30 5.18 -27.49 2.69
C GLY A 30 6.67 -27.17 2.85
N ILE A 31 7.34 -26.58 1.85
CA ILE A 31 8.78 -26.26 1.91
C ILE A 31 9.56 -27.54 2.34
N VAL A 32 9.13 -28.69 1.81
CA VAL A 32 9.74 -30.00 2.04
C VAL A 32 10.48 -30.40 0.78
N ALA A 33 11.74 -30.81 0.92
CA ALA A 33 12.53 -31.33 -0.19
C ALA A 33 11.88 -32.63 -0.71
N LEU A 34 11.40 -32.63 -1.95
CA LEU A 34 10.97 -33.84 -2.63
C LEU A 34 12.16 -34.55 -3.28
N PRO A 35 12.18 -35.89 -3.40
CA PRO A 35 13.18 -36.59 -4.19
C PRO A 35 13.04 -36.15 -5.66
N GLY A 36 14.08 -35.50 -6.21
CA GLY A 36 14.06 -34.89 -7.55
C GLY A 36 13.55 -33.45 -7.62
N GLY A 37 13.25 -32.82 -6.47
CA GLY A 37 12.86 -31.41 -6.34
C GLY A 37 13.97 -30.52 -5.76
N TRP A 38 13.56 -29.39 -5.20
CA TRP A 38 14.46 -28.42 -4.55
C TRP A 38 15.16 -29.05 -3.34
N SER A 39 16.48 -28.87 -3.24
CA SER A 39 17.25 -29.22 -2.03
C SER A 39 16.91 -28.28 -0.87
N SER A 40 17.13 -28.75 0.37
CA SER A 40 16.88 -27.95 1.58
C SER A 40 17.72 -26.67 1.64
N SER A 41 18.93 -26.68 1.06
CA SER A 41 19.81 -25.52 0.97
C SER A 41 19.30 -24.49 -0.05
N GLU A 42 18.91 -24.91 -1.26
CA GLU A 42 18.32 -24.02 -2.27
C GLU A 42 17.06 -23.34 -1.75
N LEU A 43 16.22 -24.10 -1.04
CA LEU A 43 15.00 -23.61 -0.45
C LEU A 43 15.27 -22.56 0.64
N THR A 44 16.29 -22.78 1.45
CA THR A 44 16.74 -21.84 2.47
C THR A 44 17.30 -20.56 1.85
N VAL A 45 18.08 -20.67 0.76
CA VAL A 45 18.59 -19.51 0.01
C VAL A 45 17.46 -18.69 -0.60
N VAL A 46 16.48 -19.32 -1.26
CA VAL A 46 15.35 -18.58 -1.84
C VAL A 46 14.49 -17.93 -0.76
N MET A 47 14.26 -18.61 0.36
CA MET A 47 13.56 -18.06 1.51
C MET A 47 14.25 -16.79 2.04
N GLU A 48 15.57 -16.85 2.16
CA GLU A 48 16.39 -15.71 2.56
C GLU A 48 16.34 -14.56 1.54
N CYS A 49 16.42 -14.85 0.24
CA CYS A 49 16.28 -13.84 -0.80
C CYS A 49 14.90 -13.15 -0.76
N ILE A 50 13.82 -13.92 -0.56
CA ILE A 50 12.47 -13.38 -0.44
C ILE A 50 12.35 -12.50 0.80
N ARG A 51 12.93 -12.93 1.93
CA ARG A 51 12.96 -12.15 3.17
C ARG A 51 13.67 -10.81 2.98
N LEU A 52 14.88 -10.83 2.39
CA LEU A 52 15.67 -9.63 2.12
C LEU A 52 14.93 -8.67 1.17
N LEU A 53 14.37 -9.19 0.08
CA LEU A 53 13.63 -8.39 -0.88
C LEU A 53 12.35 -7.79 -0.26
N HIS A 54 11.67 -8.52 0.62
CA HIS A 54 10.54 -7.99 1.38
C HIS A 54 10.95 -6.83 2.29
N ALA A 55 12.07 -6.99 3.01
CA ALA A 55 12.59 -5.98 3.92
C ALA A 55 13.00 -4.71 3.15
N GLU A 56 13.77 -4.85 2.08
CA GLU A 56 14.18 -3.73 1.22
C GLU A 56 12.98 -3.01 0.62
N LEU A 57 12.00 -3.75 0.09
CA LEU A 57 10.80 -3.15 -0.50
C LEU A 57 9.93 -2.47 0.55
N SER A 58 9.85 -3.03 1.76
CA SER A 58 9.14 -2.40 2.89
C SER A 58 9.84 -1.13 3.35
N GLU A 59 11.17 -1.11 3.34
CA GLU A 59 11.97 0.05 3.70
C GLU A 59 11.86 1.16 2.65
N LEU A 60 11.92 0.82 1.36
CA LEU A 60 11.67 1.78 0.28
C LEU A 60 10.25 2.35 0.35
N LEU A 61 9.26 1.54 0.73
CA LEU A 61 7.89 2.01 0.94
C LEU A 61 7.80 2.98 2.14
N ARG A 62 8.56 2.72 3.20
CA ARG A 62 8.68 3.60 4.37
C ARG A 62 9.31 4.93 3.98
N LEU A 63 10.42 4.91 3.23
CA LEU A 63 11.07 6.12 2.70
C LEU A 63 10.14 6.91 1.78
N PHE A 64 9.38 6.23 0.93
CA PHE A 64 8.33 6.88 0.14
C PHE A 64 7.31 7.57 1.03
N SER A 65 6.79 6.89 2.07
CA SER A 65 5.82 7.49 2.99
C SER A 65 6.39 8.71 3.72
N LEU A 66 7.67 8.70 4.10
CA LEU A 66 8.33 9.82 4.75
C LEU A 66 8.55 11.01 3.79
N GLY A 67 8.94 10.73 2.54
CA GLY A 67 9.21 11.78 1.55
C GLY A 67 7.94 12.35 0.90
N TYR A 68 7.03 11.48 0.44
CA TYR A 68 5.79 11.88 -0.23
C TYR A 68 4.64 12.15 0.74
N GLY A 69 4.68 11.64 1.97
CA GLY A 69 3.63 11.87 2.98
C GLY A 69 3.31 13.36 3.19
N PRO A 70 4.29 14.23 3.48
CA PRO A 70 4.07 15.66 3.61
C PRO A 70 3.52 16.30 2.33
N VAL A 71 4.02 15.88 1.17
CA VAL A 71 3.62 16.45 -0.12
C VAL A 71 2.17 16.09 -0.45
N ILE A 72 1.77 14.85 -0.15
CA ILE A 72 0.39 14.37 -0.28
C ILE A 72 -0.51 15.11 0.72
N LEU A 73 -0.05 15.32 1.97
CA LEU A 73 -0.79 16.07 2.98
C LEU A 73 -1.04 17.52 2.53
N ILE A 74 0.01 18.22 2.11
CA ILE A 74 -0.07 19.59 1.58
C ILE A 74 -1.06 19.64 0.41
N TYR A 75 -0.97 18.69 -0.53
CA TYR A 75 -1.90 18.59 -1.65
C TYR A 75 -3.36 18.48 -1.17
N PHE A 76 -3.65 17.60 -0.20
CA PHE A 76 -5.00 17.45 0.34
C PHE A 76 -5.49 18.71 1.06
N THR A 77 -4.66 19.35 1.88
CA THR A 77 -5.02 20.58 2.58
C THR A 77 -5.32 21.72 1.61
N PHE A 78 -4.45 21.94 0.62
CA PHE A 78 -4.67 22.98 -0.39
C PHE A 78 -5.94 22.72 -1.19
N THR A 79 -6.18 21.47 -1.56
CA THR A 79 -7.38 21.16 -2.36
C THR A 79 -8.66 21.26 -1.53
N PHE A 80 -8.61 20.92 -0.25
CA PHE A 80 -9.72 21.13 0.68
C PHE A 80 -10.06 22.62 0.83
N ILE A 81 -9.04 23.48 1.03
CA ILE A 81 -9.25 24.94 1.11
C ILE A 81 -9.83 25.48 -0.20
N HIS A 82 -9.31 25.04 -1.36
CA HIS A 82 -9.83 25.44 -2.66
C HIS A 82 -11.31 25.05 -2.82
N ALA A 83 -11.69 23.83 -2.45
CA ALA A 83 -13.07 23.39 -2.49
C ALA A 83 -14.00 24.22 -1.59
N LEU A 84 -13.53 24.62 -0.39
CA LEU A 84 -14.30 25.51 0.49
C LEU A 84 -14.51 26.91 -0.12
N VAL A 85 -13.47 27.46 -0.75
CA VAL A 85 -13.55 28.76 -1.44
C VAL A 85 -14.53 28.68 -2.62
N ASP A 86 -14.45 27.62 -3.43
CA ASP A 86 -15.37 27.43 -4.57
C ASP A 86 -16.82 27.33 -4.10
N ILE A 87 -17.10 26.55 -3.06
CA ILE A 87 -18.45 26.43 -2.48
C ILE A 87 -18.94 27.78 -1.95
N PHE A 88 -18.07 28.52 -1.25
CA PHE A 88 -18.41 29.85 -0.75
C PHE A 88 -18.75 30.82 -1.89
N LEU A 89 -17.95 30.83 -2.97
CA LEU A 89 -18.21 31.67 -4.14
C LEU A 89 -19.53 31.29 -4.83
N ILE A 90 -19.85 29.99 -4.94
CA ILE A 90 -21.13 29.54 -5.50
C ILE A 90 -22.31 30.06 -4.67
N ILE A 91 -22.25 29.92 -3.34
CA ILE A 91 -23.32 30.35 -2.44
C ILE A 91 -23.49 31.87 -2.44
N VAL A 92 -22.39 32.62 -2.39
CA VAL A 92 -22.43 34.09 -2.25
C VAL A 92 -22.82 34.76 -3.56
N PHE A 93 -22.37 34.24 -4.70
CA PHE A 93 -22.55 34.92 -5.98
C PHE A 93 -23.74 34.46 -6.81
N ASP A 94 -24.55 33.49 -6.35
CA ASP A 94 -25.89 32.95 -6.77
C ASP A 94 -26.30 32.98 -8.28
N ASN A 95 -25.41 33.41 -9.17
CA ASN A 95 -25.67 33.86 -10.54
C ASN A 95 -24.37 34.17 -11.32
N SER A 96 -23.22 33.75 -10.82
CA SER A 96 -21.99 33.83 -11.62
C SER A 96 -22.10 32.90 -12.84
N SER A 97 -21.62 33.37 -14.00
CA SER A 97 -21.86 32.77 -15.31
C SER A 97 -21.84 31.23 -15.31
N VAL A 98 -22.75 30.58 -16.05
CA VAL A 98 -22.82 29.10 -16.23
C VAL A 98 -21.44 28.47 -16.51
N LYS A 99 -20.53 29.21 -17.16
CA LYS A 99 -19.14 28.80 -17.41
C LYS A 99 -18.31 28.59 -16.14
N LEU A 100 -18.48 29.44 -15.12
CA LEU A 100 -17.79 29.34 -13.83
C LEU A 100 -18.25 28.10 -13.04
N GLY A 101 -19.56 27.82 -13.08
CA GLY A 101 -20.13 26.61 -12.47
C GLY A 101 -19.62 25.31 -13.11
N ILE A 102 -19.58 25.25 -14.44
CA ILE A 102 -19.04 24.08 -15.16
C ILE A 102 -17.56 23.87 -14.86
N LEU A 103 -16.76 24.94 -14.86
CA LEU A 103 -15.33 24.87 -14.56
C LEU A 103 -15.08 24.34 -13.13
N SER A 104 -15.79 24.90 -12.15
CA SER A 104 -15.69 24.47 -10.74
C SER A 104 -16.10 23.00 -10.57
N PHE A 105 -17.15 22.57 -11.27
CA PHE A 105 -17.58 21.17 -11.26
C PHE A 105 -16.53 20.23 -11.85
N VAL A 106 -15.88 20.60 -12.97
CA VAL A 106 -14.81 19.79 -13.57
C VAL A 106 -13.61 19.66 -12.62
N PHE A 107 -13.20 20.75 -11.96
CA PHE A 107 -12.13 20.70 -10.96
C PHE A 107 -12.49 19.83 -9.76
N TYR A 108 -13.75 19.90 -9.31
CA TYR A 108 -14.24 19.07 -8.21
C TYR A 108 -14.21 17.57 -8.54
N ILE A 109 -14.69 17.18 -9.73
CA ILE A 109 -14.62 15.79 -10.20
C ILE A 109 -13.16 15.33 -10.32
N GLN A 110 -12.29 16.16 -10.91
CA GLN A 110 -10.87 15.85 -11.05
C GLN A 110 -10.19 15.63 -9.68
N TYR A 111 -10.55 16.43 -8.67
CA TYR A 111 -10.06 16.26 -7.31
C TYR A 111 -10.50 14.93 -6.71
N ILE A 112 -11.80 14.63 -6.73
CA ILE A 112 -12.34 13.37 -6.19
C ILE A 112 -11.64 12.18 -6.85
N MET A 113 -11.54 12.20 -8.19
CA MET A 113 -10.89 11.13 -8.94
C MET A 113 -9.41 10.96 -8.56
N SER A 114 -8.69 12.07 -8.36
CA SER A 114 -7.27 12.03 -7.99
C SER A 114 -7.07 11.47 -6.58
N THR A 115 -7.90 11.90 -5.63
CA THR A 115 -7.91 11.43 -4.24
C THR A 115 -8.22 9.95 -4.16
N LEU A 116 -9.33 9.52 -4.78
CA LEU A 116 -9.72 8.12 -4.83
C LEU A 116 -8.65 7.25 -5.50
N SER A 117 -8.00 7.74 -6.56
CA SER A 117 -6.93 7.00 -7.24
C SER A 117 -5.73 6.71 -6.33
N ILE A 118 -5.28 7.69 -5.54
CA ILE A 118 -4.19 7.48 -4.57
C ILE A 118 -4.62 6.53 -3.46
N LEU A 119 -5.83 6.67 -2.93
CA LEU A 119 -6.32 5.79 -1.88
C LEU A 119 -6.47 4.34 -2.41
N CYS A 120 -7.01 4.16 -3.62
CA CYS A 120 -7.10 2.88 -4.34
C CYS A 120 -5.76 2.19 -4.46
N ILE A 121 -4.77 2.88 -5.04
CA ILE A 121 -3.47 2.26 -5.28
C ILE A 121 -2.74 1.97 -3.97
N THR A 122 -2.82 2.88 -2.98
CA THR A 122 -2.15 2.69 -1.69
C THR A 122 -2.73 1.48 -0.94
N SER A 123 -4.05 1.37 -0.90
CA SER A 123 -4.74 0.23 -0.28
C SER A 123 -4.37 -1.09 -0.96
N TRP A 124 -4.29 -1.06 -2.30
CA TRP A 124 -3.83 -2.21 -3.06
C TRP A 124 -2.38 -2.60 -2.72
N VAL A 125 -1.46 -1.63 -2.64
CA VAL A 125 -0.06 -1.88 -2.25
C VAL A 125 0.03 -2.50 -0.87
N ILE A 126 -0.67 -1.92 0.13
CA ILE A 126 -0.71 -2.44 1.50
C ILE A 126 -1.24 -3.88 1.51
N LYS A 127 -2.32 -4.16 0.78
CA LYS A 127 -2.88 -5.51 0.64
C LYS A 127 -1.87 -6.48 0.04
N LYS A 128 -1.08 -6.06 -0.95
CA LYS A 128 -0.04 -6.91 -1.56
C LYS A 128 1.15 -7.13 -0.63
N LYS A 129 1.59 -6.11 0.11
CA LYS A 129 2.61 -6.24 1.18
C LYS A 129 2.16 -7.26 2.23
N LYS A 130 0.94 -7.11 2.79
CA LYS A 130 0.41 -8.00 3.84
C LYS A 130 0.18 -9.44 3.37
N LYS A 131 0.07 -9.68 2.06
CA LYS A 131 -0.23 -11.03 1.54
C LYS A 131 0.86 -12.05 1.86
N ILE A 132 2.14 -11.66 1.87
CA ILE A 132 3.21 -12.59 2.21
C ILE A 132 3.16 -13.05 3.67
N ILE A 133 2.67 -12.19 4.56
CA ILE A 133 2.44 -12.50 5.98
C ILE A 133 1.40 -13.61 6.10
N SER A 134 0.33 -13.53 5.30
CA SER A 134 -0.68 -14.59 5.28
C SER A 134 -0.09 -15.93 4.86
N TYR A 135 0.84 -15.94 3.91
CA TYR A 135 1.51 -17.17 3.49
C TYR A 135 2.46 -17.73 4.55
N LEU A 136 3.22 -16.86 5.20
CA LEU A 136 4.09 -17.24 6.31
C LEU A 136 3.30 -17.87 7.46
N ARG A 137 2.14 -17.30 7.82
CA ARG A 137 1.26 -17.85 8.87
C ARG A 137 0.67 -19.22 8.50
N LEU A 138 0.49 -19.48 7.21
CA LEU A 138 0.00 -20.77 6.69
C LEU A 138 1.11 -21.83 6.55
N THR A 139 2.38 -21.45 6.70
CA THR A 139 3.50 -22.39 6.55
C THR A 139 3.58 -23.28 7.78
N ARG A 140 3.60 -24.62 7.59
CA ARG A 140 3.78 -25.58 8.69
C ARG A 140 5.23 -25.60 9.17
N ILE A 141 5.58 -24.66 10.05
CA ILE A 141 6.94 -24.48 10.58
C ILE A 141 7.50 -25.75 11.25
N SER A 142 6.64 -26.63 11.76
CA SER A 142 7.00 -27.90 12.39
C SER A 142 7.62 -28.93 11.43
N GLU A 143 7.28 -28.86 10.15
CA GLU A 143 7.71 -29.82 9.12
C GLU A 143 8.97 -29.35 8.38
N LEU A 144 9.48 -28.15 8.71
CA LEU A 144 10.62 -27.53 8.04
C LEU A 144 11.98 -28.05 8.55
N PRO A 145 13.00 -28.14 7.68
CA PRO A 145 14.38 -28.29 8.10
C PRO A 145 14.81 -27.18 9.07
N THR A 146 15.72 -27.50 9.99
CA THR A 146 16.14 -26.59 11.08
C THR A 146 16.60 -25.22 10.59
N GLU A 147 17.40 -25.18 9.52
CA GLU A 147 17.91 -23.92 8.94
C GLU A 147 16.79 -23.07 8.34
N THR A 148 15.90 -23.69 7.56
CA THR A 148 14.74 -23.02 6.97
C THR A 148 13.77 -22.51 8.04
N LYS A 149 13.58 -23.29 9.11
CA LYS A 149 12.78 -22.92 10.28
C LYS A 149 13.34 -21.68 10.97
N LEU A 150 14.65 -21.55 11.09
CA LEU A 150 15.30 -20.35 11.60
C LEU A 150 15.02 -19.14 10.70
N GLN A 151 15.15 -19.30 9.38
CA GLN A 151 14.87 -18.21 8.43
C GLN A 151 13.42 -17.71 8.48
N VAL A 152 12.45 -18.62 8.61
CA VAL A 152 11.04 -18.26 8.77
C VAL A 152 10.82 -17.45 10.05
N LYS A 153 11.45 -17.84 11.17
CA LYS A 153 11.36 -17.09 12.44
C LYS A 153 11.95 -15.69 12.32
N ILE A 154 13.12 -15.54 11.70
CA ILE A 154 13.75 -14.24 11.46
C ILE A 154 12.83 -13.38 10.58
N PHE A 155 12.24 -13.96 9.53
CA PHE A 155 11.33 -13.24 8.65
C PHE A 155 10.07 -12.77 9.40
N MET A 156 9.44 -13.63 10.21
CA MET A 156 8.28 -13.23 11.03
C MET A 156 8.63 -12.08 11.99
N SER A 157 9.79 -12.13 12.63
CA SER A 157 10.27 -11.07 13.53
C SER A 157 10.52 -9.75 12.79
N GLN A 158 11.00 -9.79 11.55
CA GLN A 158 11.18 -8.58 10.75
C GLN A 158 9.85 -7.99 10.32
N ILE A 159 8.91 -8.83 9.91
CA ILE A 159 7.57 -8.39 9.53
C ILE A 159 6.87 -7.66 10.67
N SER A 160 6.95 -8.14 11.91
CA SER A 160 6.33 -7.46 13.06
C SER A 160 6.88 -6.06 13.28
N VAL A 161 8.15 -5.80 12.92
CA VAL A 161 8.75 -4.46 12.97
C VAL A 161 8.21 -3.55 11.85
N TYR A 162 7.93 -4.10 10.66
CA TYR A 162 7.44 -3.33 9.51
C TYR A 162 5.91 -3.26 9.37
N GLU A 163 5.17 -4.03 10.17
CA GLU A 163 3.70 -4.06 10.20
C GLU A 163 3.06 -2.73 10.64
N PRO A 164 3.55 -2.01 11.68
CA PRO A 164 2.98 -0.72 12.09
C PRO A 164 3.29 0.43 11.12
N ASN A 165 4.27 0.27 10.22
CA ASN A 165 4.62 1.26 9.20
C ASN A 165 3.62 1.18 8.01
N GLU A 166 2.36 1.53 8.27
CA GLU A 166 1.37 1.75 7.23
C GLU A 166 1.69 3.05 6.47
N LEU A 167 1.25 3.11 5.22
CA LEU A 167 1.42 4.30 4.40
C LEU A 167 0.55 5.43 4.97
N THR A 168 1.19 6.50 5.42
CA THR A 168 0.51 7.64 6.04
C THR A 168 0.82 8.94 5.32
N ALA A 169 -0.13 9.87 5.35
CA ALA A 169 0.11 11.26 4.99
C ALA A 169 0.80 11.96 6.17
N PHE A 170 2.12 11.77 6.29
CA PHE A 170 2.94 12.36 7.35
C PHE A 170 2.43 12.07 8.78
N GLY A 171 1.93 10.85 9.02
CA GLY A 171 1.38 10.45 10.31
C GLY A 171 0.02 11.03 10.68
N PHE A 172 -0.56 11.94 9.87
CA PHE A 172 -1.88 12.53 10.15
C PHE A 172 -3.02 11.55 9.89
N PHE A 173 -2.99 10.81 8.78
CA PHE A 173 -3.97 9.77 8.49
C PHE A 173 -3.37 8.66 7.62
N ASN A 174 -3.92 7.44 7.78
CA ASN A 174 -3.54 6.30 6.95
C ASN A 174 -4.17 6.44 5.57
N LEU A 175 -3.37 6.25 4.54
CA LEU A 175 -3.80 6.26 3.14
C LEU A 175 -4.46 4.92 2.78
N ASN A 176 -5.57 4.60 3.45
CA ASN A 176 -6.27 3.33 3.33
C ASN A 176 -7.77 3.54 3.09
N LEU A 177 -8.28 3.01 1.97
CA LEU A 177 -9.70 3.03 1.60
C LEU A 177 -10.59 2.32 2.61
N ASN A 178 -10.06 1.33 3.34
CA ASN A 178 -10.86 0.64 4.35
C ASN A 178 -11.35 1.59 5.44
N LEU A 179 -10.62 2.69 5.71
CA LEU A 179 -11.07 3.74 6.63
C LEU A 179 -12.19 4.58 6.01
N PHE A 180 -12.02 5.01 4.75
CA PHE A 180 -13.09 5.74 4.04
C PHE A 180 -14.38 4.92 3.91
N MET A 181 -14.28 3.61 3.66
CA MET A 181 -15.44 2.72 3.58
C MET A 181 -16.02 2.40 4.96
N SER A 182 -15.21 2.33 6.03
CA SER A 182 -15.72 2.14 7.39
C SER A 182 -16.52 3.34 7.87
N ASP A 183 -16.09 4.55 7.53
CA ASP A 183 -16.79 5.77 7.91
C ASP A 183 -18.15 5.85 7.20
N ILE A 184 -18.20 5.49 5.91
CA ILE A 184 -19.45 5.43 5.12
C ILE A 184 -20.40 4.34 5.64
N THR A 185 -19.88 3.17 6.02
CA THR A 185 -20.71 2.07 6.52
C THR A 185 -21.14 2.25 7.97
N SER A 186 -20.39 3.00 8.78
CA SER A 186 -20.81 3.40 10.14
C SER A 186 -21.94 4.42 10.15
N TYR A 187 -22.14 5.16 9.06
CA TYR A 187 -23.26 6.09 8.87
C TYR A 187 -24.58 5.39 8.47
N GLN A 188 -24.56 4.07 8.28
CA GLN A 188 -25.75 3.26 7.96
C GLN A 188 -26.20 2.37 9.14
N ARG A 189 -25.82 2.70 10.38
CA ARG A 189 -26.33 2.03 11.59
C ARG A 189 -26.99 3.01 12.55
#